data_AF-A0A6B3GCW2-F1
#
_entry.id   AF-A0A6B3GCW2-F1
#
_cell.length_a   1.000
_cell.length_b   1.000
_cell.length_c   1.000
_cell.angle_alpha   90.00
_cell.angle_beta   90.00
_cell.angle_gamma   90.00
#
_symmetry.space_group_name_H-M   'P 1'
#
loop_
_entity.id
_entity.type
_entity.pdbx_description
1 polymer ?
#
loop_
_entity_poly.entity_id
_entity_poly.type
_entity_poly.pdbx_seq_one_letter_code
_entity_poly.pdbx_strand_id
1 'polypeptide(L)' 'RADLNVPLDGTTITDDGRIRAVLPTVAKLAEAGARVVVASHLGRPKGAPDPAFSLAPAAARLGELLGADVAFAT' A
#
# COMPACT_ATOMS: atom_id res chain seq x y z
N ARG A 1 4.00 -10.05 2.43
CA ARG A 1 4.30 -9.36 1.14
C ARG A 1 2.99 -9.27 0.35
N ALA A 2 2.66 -8.11 -0.23
CA ALA A 2 1.43 -7.94 -1.01
C ALA A 2 1.66 -7.07 -2.25
N ASP A 3 0.92 -7.26 -3.35
CA ASP A 3 1.05 -6.41 -4.53
C ASP A 3 0.27 -5.10 -4.34
N LEU A 4 0.99 -3.98 -4.21
CA LEU A 4 0.46 -2.62 -4.14
C LEU A 4 1.01 -1.77 -5.30
N ASN A 5 1.54 -2.40 -6.35
CA ASN A 5 2.08 -1.71 -7.51
C ASN A 5 0.93 -1.20 -8.39
N VAL A 6 0.35 -0.07 -8.01
CA VAL A 6 -0.79 0.58 -8.67
C VAL A 6 -0.35 1.66 -9.65
N PRO A 7 -1.12 1.93 -10.72
CA PRO A 7 -0.84 3.08 -11.58
C PRO A 7 -1.05 4.39 -10.82
N LEU A 8 -0.14 5.33 -11.02
CA LEU A 8 -0.20 6.68 -10.48
C LEU A 8 -0.23 7.72 -11.61
N ASP A 9 -0.99 8.78 -11.39
CA ASP A 9 -0.84 10.08 -12.04
C ASP A 9 -0.32 11.07 -11.01
N GLY A 10 1.00 11.34 -11.04
CA GLY A 10 1.71 12.03 -9.96
C GLY A 10 1.63 11.23 -8.65
N THR A 11 0.90 11.74 -7.66
CA THR A 11 0.64 11.06 -6.38
C THR A 11 -0.76 10.43 -6.31
N THR A 12 -1.57 10.58 -7.35
CA THR A 12 -2.96 10.14 -7.37
C THR A 12 -3.05 8.73 -7.93
N ILE A 13 -3.67 7.82 -7.19
CA ILE A 13 -3.94 6.46 -7.67
C ILE A 13 -5.10 6.51 -8.67
N THR A 14 -4.88 6.00 -9.89
CA THR A 14 -5.90 5.98 -10.95
C THR A 14 -6.70 4.68 -10.96
N ASP A 15 -6.17 3.60 -10.39
CA ASP A 15 -6.84 2.31 -10.18
C ASP A 15 -6.34 1.66 -8.88
N ASP A 16 -7.24 1.43 -7.92
CA ASP A 16 -6.96 0.85 -6.61
C ASP A 16 -7.24 -0.66 -6.52
N GLY A 17 -7.52 -1.33 -7.64
CA GLY A 17 -7.94 -2.74 -7.68
C GLY A 17 -6.95 -3.69 -6.98
N ARG A 18 -5.64 -3.43 -7.10
CA ARG A 18 -4.61 -4.23 -6.40
C ARG A 18 -4.63 -4.04 -4.88
N ILE A 19 -4.93 -2.83 -4.41
CA ILE A 19 -5.06 -2.55 -2.97
C ILE A 19 -6.29 -3.28 -2.43
N ARG A 20 -7.43 -3.20 -3.14
CA ARG A 20 -8.66 -3.91 -2.77
C ARG A 20 -8.48 -5.43 -2.73
N ALA A 21 -7.71 -6.00 -3.66
CA ALA A 21 -7.44 -7.44 -3.69
C ALA A 21 -6.69 -7.93 -2.45
N VAL A 22 -5.90 -7.06 -1.80
CA VAL A 22 -5.12 -7.38 -0.59
C VAL A 22 -5.94 -7.19 0.68
N LEU A 23 -6.97 -6.33 0.64
CA LEU A 23 -7.76 -5.89 1.79
C LEU A 23 -8.30 -7.03 2.67
N PRO A 24 -8.91 -8.11 2.15
CA PRO A 24 -9.48 -9.16 2.99
C PRO A 24 -8.45 -9.87 3.85
N THR A 25 -7.21 -10.01 3.34
CA THR A 25 -6.13 -10.68 4.09
C THR A 25 -5.63 -9.79 5.22
N VAL A 26 -5.42 -8.50 4.94
CA VAL A 26 -4.92 -7.54 5.93
C VAL A 26 -5.96 -7.34 7.04
N ALA A 27 -7.23 -7.16 6.68
CA ALA A 27 -8.33 -7.00 7.63
C ALA A 27 -8.42 -8.21 8.57
N LYS A 28 -8.46 -9.43 8.01
CA LYS A 28 -8.54 -10.67 8.81
C LYS A 28 -7.38 -10.83 9.80
N LEU A 29 -6.15 -10.48 9.40
CA LEU A 29 -4.99 -10.56 10.28
C LEU A 29 -5.07 -9.52 11.40
N ALA A 30 -5.46 -8.28 11.08
CA ALA A 30 -5.61 -7.21 12.05
C ALA A 30 -6.73 -7.50 13.06
N GLU A 31 -7.89 -7.96 12.59
CA GLU A 31 -9.03 -8.39 13.42
C GLU A 31 -8.65 -9.54 14.37
N ALA A 32 -7.75 -10.43 13.94
CA ALA A 32 -7.20 -11.49 14.78
C ALA A 32 -6.14 -11.00 15.80
N GLY A 33 -5.89 -9.68 15.89
CA GLY A 33 -4.95 -9.07 16.82
C GLY A 33 -3.48 -9.12 16.37
N ALA A 34 -3.20 -9.48 15.12
CA ALA A 34 -1.83 -9.51 14.62
C ALA A 34 -1.25 -8.10 14.44
N ARG A 35 0.06 -7.96 14.64
CA ARG A 35 0.82 -6.80 14.17
C ARG A 35 1.19 -7.02 12.71
N VAL A 36 0.51 -6.33 11.80
CA VAL A 36 0.64 -6.55 10.35
C VAL A 36 1.65 -5.59 9.76
N VAL A 37 2.67 -6.12 9.08
CA VAL A 37 3.60 -5.34 8.25
C VAL A 37 3.42 -5.72 6.79
N VAL A 38 3.08 -4.73 5.95
CA VAL A 38 2.90 -4.92 4.51
C VAL A 38 4.08 -4.33 3.75
N ALA A 39 4.84 -5.19 3.08
CA ALA A 39 5.88 -4.77 2.15
C ALA A 39 5.39 -4.87 0.71
N SER A 40 5.76 -3.89 -0.13
CA SER A 40 5.52 -3.91 -1.57
C SER A 40 6.65 -3.28 -2.39
N HIS A 41 6.48 -3.25 -3.71
CA HIS A 41 7.26 -2.43 -4.62
C HIS A 41 6.29 -1.54 -5.40
N LEU A 42 6.80 -0.44 -5.95
CA LEU A 42 6.08 0.37 -6.93
C LEU A 42 7.00 0.64 -8.11
N GLY A 43 6.52 0.38 -9.33
CA GLY A 43 7.32 0.54 -10.54
C GLY A 43 8.64 -0.24 -10.50
N ARG A 44 9.69 0.37 -11.05
CA ARG A 44 11.04 -0.24 -11.18
C ARG A 44 12.13 0.79 -10.85
N PRO A 45 12.30 1.15 -9.55
CA PRO A 45 13.34 2.09 -9.14
C PRO A 45 14.74 1.52 -9.45
N LYS A 46 15.63 2.36 -9.96
CA LYS A 46 16.98 1.94 -10.40
C LYS A 46 18.03 2.07 -9.28
N GLY A 47 17.78 1.43 -8.15
CA GLY A 47 18.76 1.26 -7.06
C GLY A 47 18.93 2.44 -6.10
N ALA A 48 18.26 3.57 -6.33
CA ALA A 48 18.18 4.69 -5.39
C ALA A 48 16.72 5.03 -5.07
N PRO A 49 16.44 5.61 -3.90
CA PRO A 49 15.10 6.14 -3.58
C PRO A 49 14.69 7.20 -4.59
N ASP A 50 13.48 7.05 -5.13
CA ASP A 50 12.86 8.01 -6.03
C ASP A 50 11.44 8.27 -5.51
N PRO A 51 11.10 9.52 -5.14
CA PRO A 51 9.77 9.88 -4.64
C PRO A 51 8.62 9.45 -5.56
N ALA A 52 8.84 9.37 -6.87
CA ALA A 52 7.84 8.91 -7.84
C ALA A 52 7.47 7.43 -7.67
N PHE A 53 8.36 6.64 -7.04
CA PHE A 53 8.12 5.23 -6.70
C PHE A 53 7.82 5.03 -5.21
N SER A 54 7.44 6.09 -4.49
CA SER A 54 7.02 5.98 -3.08
C SER A 54 5.70 5.21 -2.94
N LEU A 55 5.62 4.35 -1.93
CA LEU A 55 4.40 3.63 -1.56
C LEU A 55 3.47 4.45 -0.65
N ALA A 56 3.83 5.69 -0.30
CA ALA A 56 3.02 6.53 0.58
C ALA A 56 1.56 6.70 0.09
N PRO A 57 1.27 6.92 -1.22
CA PRO A 57 -0.11 6.98 -1.70
C PRO A 57 -0.88 5.67 -1.49
N ALA A 58 -0.21 4.53 -1.70
CA ALA A 58 -0.82 3.21 -1.50
C ALA A 58 -1.11 2.92 -0.03
N ALA A 59 -0.23 3.37 0.89
CA ALA A 59 -0.44 3.25 2.32
C ALA A 59 -1.65 4.08 2.79
N ALA A 60 -1.74 5.34 2.34
CA ALA A 60 -2.89 6.20 2.63
C ALA A 60 -4.20 5.57 2.14
N ARG A 61 -4.23 5.12 0.87
CA ARG A 61 -5.41 4.49 0.29
C ARG A 61 -5.81 3.18 0.97
N LEU A 62 -4.83 2.38 1.41
CA LEU A 62 -5.10 1.18 2.19
C LEU A 62 -5.76 1.52 3.54
N GLY A 63 -5.30 2.57 4.22
CA GLY A 63 -5.91 3.06 5.46
C GLY A 63 -7.35 3.54 5.27
N GLU A 64 -7.61 4.31 4.21
CA GLU A 64 -8.98 4.73 3.83
C GLU A 64 -9.91 3.54 3.63
N LEU A 65 -9.46 2.50 2.91
CA LEU A 65 -10.26 1.31 2.63
C LEU A 65 -10.46 0.41 3.86
N LEU A 66 -9.49 0.36 4.77
CA LEU A 66 -9.59 -0.37 6.04
C LEU A 66 -10.45 0.38 7.07
N GLY A 67 -10.60 1.70 6.92
CA GLY A 67 -11.17 2.55 7.97
C GLY A 67 -10.28 2.59 9.23
N ALA A 68 -8.96 2.47 9.06
CA ALA A 68 -7.99 2.40 10.15
C ALA A 68 -6.68 3.08 9.78
N ASP A 69 -5.94 3.56 10.79
CA ASP A 69 -4.64 4.18 10.60
C ASP A 69 -3.60 3.16 10.10
N VAL A 70 -2.94 3.49 8.99
CA VAL A 70 -1.83 2.71 8.43
C VAL A 70 -0.56 3.57 8.48
N ALA A 71 0.37 3.21 9.37
CA ALA A 71 1.65 3.88 9.45
C ALA A 71 2.54 3.52 8.24
N PHE A 72 3.20 4.53 7.66
CA PHE A 72 4.21 4.35 6.62
C PHE A 72 5.60 4.49 7.21
N ALA A 73 6.45 3.48 6.99
CA ALA A 73 7.85 3.51 7.43
C ALA A 73 8.68 4.37 6.46
N THR A 74 9.32 5.41 6.99
CA THR A 74 10.17 6.37 6.25
C THR A 74 11.64 6.10 6.44
#